data_AF-A0A3S0EFL1-F1
#
_entry.id   AF-A0A3S0EFL1-F1
#
_cell.length_a   1.000
_cell.length_b   1.000
_cell.length_c   1.000
_cell.angle_alpha   90.00
_cell.angle_beta   90.00
_cell.angle_gamma   90.00
#
_symmetry.space_group_name_H-M   'P 1'
#
loop_
_entity.id
_entity.type
_entity.pdbx_description
1 polymer ?
#
loop_
_entity_poly.entity_id
_entity_poly.type
_entity_poly.pdbx_seq_one_letter_code
_entity_poly.pdbx_strand_id
1 'polypeptide(L)'
;MSLQEALVDLPPAEVPHQQQLNKPAPTIRVQLWDLPLRIFHWSLLAAVGTAIVTGKLGGSWMALHAKAGITIVGLLAFRIVWGLIGPSPARFSHFAPTPGKVWAYLQGQWQGIGHNPLGALSVFALLGLLGFQAGSGLFSNDDIAFTGPLASLVADELSHDLTNWHRQAVNILFVLIGLHVAAIVFYARVKKDKLVQPMVTGWKDIPAHLPPPRRARRIALLAALVFGVGASYGASGLWVKKAAPQPAPVNTATSSNPAKATAPAW
;
A
#
# COMPACT_ATOMS: atom_id res chain seq x y z
N MET A 1 13.91 74.41 41.74
CA MET A 1 13.41 73.86 40.46
C MET A 1 14.48 72.90 39.97
N SER A 2 14.37 71.62 40.36
CA SER A 2 15.44 70.61 40.31
C SER A 2 15.48 69.94 38.94
N LEU A 3 16.68 69.73 38.40
CA LEU A 3 16.96 69.02 37.13
C LEU A 3 16.48 67.55 37.09
N GLN A 4 15.81 67.06 38.15
CA GLN A 4 15.25 65.71 38.23
C GLN A 4 13.84 65.58 37.62
N GLU A 5 13.10 66.67 37.39
CA GLU A 5 11.74 66.59 36.83
C GLU A 5 11.68 66.48 35.30
N ALA A 6 12.80 66.71 34.58
CA ALA A 6 12.82 66.70 33.13
C ALA A 6 13.01 65.32 32.48
N LEU A 7 13.23 64.26 33.27
CA LEU A 7 13.52 62.90 32.76
C LEU A 7 12.32 61.93 32.82
N VAL A 8 11.14 62.42 33.23
CA VAL A 8 9.95 61.58 33.46
C VAL A 8 9.06 61.40 32.22
N ASP A 9 9.32 62.12 31.13
CA ASP A 9 8.37 62.22 30.01
C ASP A 9 8.89 61.68 28.66
N LEU A 10 9.85 60.74 28.68
CA LEU A 10 10.19 60.00 27.46
C LEU A 10 9.12 58.93 27.20
N PRO A 11 8.41 58.98 26.06
CA PRO A 11 7.46 57.92 25.71
C PRO A 11 8.21 56.58 25.69
N PRO A 12 7.61 55.49 26.22
CA PRO A 12 8.25 54.20 26.20
C PRO A 12 8.58 53.85 24.75
N ALA A 13 9.86 53.57 24.47
CA ALA A 13 10.30 53.10 23.16
C ALA A 13 9.42 51.90 22.79
N GLU A 14 8.60 52.07 21.77
CA GLU A 14 7.69 51.05 21.26
C GLU A 14 8.56 49.93 20.70
N VAL A 15 8.85 48.90 21.50
CA VAL A 15 9.79 47.81 21.18
C VAL A 15 9.23 47.06 19.96
N PRO A 16 9.79 47.21 18.74
CA PRO A 16 9.23 46.59 17.54
C PRO A 16 9.42 45.06 17.52
N HIS A 17 10.18 44.52 18.48
CA HIS A 17 10.65 43.14 18.48
C HIS A 17 9.58 42.11 18.88
N GLN A 18 8.51 42.47 19.59
CA GLN A 18 7.51 41.48 20.02
C GLN A 18 6.51 41.09 18.92
N GLN A 19 6.22 41.98 17.96
CA GLN A 19 5.31 41.66 16.85
C GLN A 19 5.95 40.76 15.77
N GLN A 20 7.28 40.65 15.72
CA GLN A 20 7.98 39.75 14.79
C GLN A 20 8.07 38.30 15.28
N LEU A 21 7.97 38.05 16.59
CA LEU A 21 8.11 36.71 17.19
C LEU A 21 6.87 35.80 17.01
N ASN A 22 5.72 36.37 16.66
CA ASN A 22 4.46 35.62 16.46
C ASN A 22 4.07 35.41 14.99
N LYS A 23 4.90 35.83 14.02
CA LYS A 23 4.64 35.48 12.63
C LYS A 23 4.97 34.00 12.42
N PRO A 24 4.01 33.17 11.98
CA PRO A 24 4.33 31.80 11.60
C PRO A 24 5.44 31.82 10.55
N ALA A 25 6.42 30.94 10.71
CA ALA A 25 7.55 30.86 9.79
C ALA A 25 7.05 30.81 8.33
N PRO A 26 7.69 31.52 7.39
CA PRO A 26 7.23 31.58 6.02
C PRO A 26 7.11 30.17 5.44
N THR A 27 5.97 29.89 4.83
CA THR A 27 5.69 28.62 4.16
C THR A 27 5.70 28.79 2.64
N ILE A 28 6.10 27.73 1.95
CA ILE A 28 5.98 27.61 0.49
C ILE A 28 5.06 26.44 0.16
N ARG A 29 4.26 26.61 -0.89
CA ARG A 29 3.38 25.57 -1.39
C ARG A 29 4.13 24.68 -2.37
N VAL A 30 4.26 23.39 -2.04
CA VAL A 30 4.97 22.42 -2.89
C VAL A 30 4.07 21.27 -3.34
N GLN A 31 4.37 20.73 -4.52
CA GLN A 31 3.75 19.50 -4.99
C GLN A 31 4.42 18.32 -4.27
N LEU A 32 3.85 17.92 -3.14
CA LEU A 32 4.37 16.83 -2.32
C LEU A 32 4.18 15.47 -2.99
N TRP A 33 2.98 15.22 -3.52
CA TRP A 33 2.64 13.98 -4.20
C TRP A 33 2.34 14.24 -5.67
N ASP A 34 3.11 13.59 -6.53
CA ASP A 34 2.90 13.63 -7.96
C ASP A 34 1.61 12.91 -8.37
N LEU A 35 1.10 13.20 -9.56
CA LEU A 35 -0.15 12.62 -10.06
C LEU A 35 -0.08 11.07 -10.20
N PRO A 36 0.97 10.48 -10.80
CA PRO A 36 1.08 9.01 -10.91
C PRO A 36 0.99 8.28 -9.56
N LEU A 37 1.68 8.78 -8.53
CA LEU A 37 1.64 8.18 -7.19
C LEU A 37 0.23 8.23 -6.57
N ARG A 38 -0.49 9.34 -6.76
CA ARG A 38 -1.88 9.48 -6.26
C ARG A 38 -2.83 8.53 -6.98
N ILE A 39 -2.75 8.44 -8.31
CA ILE A 39 -3.55 7.49 -9.08
C ILE A 39 -3.27 6.07 -8.62
N PHE A 40 -2.00 5.69 -8.48
CA PHE A 40 -1.62 4.38 -7.93
C PHE A 40 -2.28 4.12 -6.57
N HIS A 41 -2.19 5.07 -5.63
CA HIS A 41 -2.71 4.88 -4.28
C HIS A 41 -4.22 4.63 -4.29
N TRP A 42 -4.99 5.47 -4.98
CA TRP A 42 -6.45 5.35 -5.02
C TRP A 42 -6.91 4.12 -5.81
N SER A 43 -6.22 3.78 -6.89
CA SER A 43 -6.46 2.52 -7.61
C SER A 43 -6.15 1.30 -6.75
N LEU A 44 -5.06 1.33 -5.96
CA LEU A 44 -4.71 0.24 -5.06
C LEU A 44 -5.76 0.09 -3.96
N LEU A 45 -6.21 1.20 -3.36
CA LEU A 45 -7.29 1.18 -2.37
C LEU A 45 -8.56 0.55 -2.94
N ALA A 46 -8.98 0.95 -4.15
CA ALA A 46 -10.16 0.41 -4.82
C ALA A 46 -10.01 -1.08 -5.16
N ALA A 47 -8.85 -1.50 -5.66
CA ALA A 47 -8.57 -2.90 -6.00
C ALA A 47 -8.53 -3.79 -4.75
N VAL A 48 -7.88 -3.34 -3.67
CA VAL A 48 -7.85 -4.04 -2.38
C VAL A 48 -9.25 -4.14 -1.77
N GLY A 49 -10.03 -3.06 -1.78
CA GLY A 49 -11.42 -3.08 -1.33
C GLY A 49 -12.27 -4.06 -2.13
N THR A 50 -12.11 -4.06 -3.46
CA THR A 50 -12.79 -5.02 -4.35
C THR A 50 -12.39 -6.46 -4.01
N ALA A 51 -11.10 -6.74 -3.87
CA ALA A 51 -10.60 -8.08 -3.55
C ALA A 51 -11.13 -8.58 -2.19
N ILE A 52 -11.15 -7.72 -1.17
CA ILE A 52 -11.68 -8.07 0.16
C ILE A 52 -13.17 -8.42 0.09
N VAL A 53 -13.98 -7.55 -0.54
CA VAL A 53 -15.44 -7.75 -0.60
C VAL A 53 -15.76 -9.02 -1.40
N THR A 54 -15.18 -9.15 -2.59
CA THR A 54 -15.43 -10.31 -3.46
C THR A 54 -14.88 -11.62 -2.90
N GLY A 55 -13.75 -11.59 -2.20
CA GLY A 55 -13.17 -12.74 -1.52
C GLY A 55 -14.04 -13.22 -0.35
N LYS A 56 -14.67 -12.31 0.40
CA LYS A 56 -15.61 -12.65 1.47
C LYS A 56 -16.95 -13.20 0.95
N LEU A 57 -17.42 -12.69 -0.18
CA LEU A 57 -18.67 -13.15 -0.79
C LEU A 57 -18.52 -14.53 -1.45
N GLY A 58 -17.35 -14.84 -2.01
CA GLY A 58 -17.08 -16.11 -2.66
C GLY A 58 -17.96 -16.37 -3.89
N GLY A 59 -18.03 -17.64 -4.32
CA GLY A 59 -18.90 -18.08 -5.42
C GLY A 59 -18.64 -17.32 -6.74
N SER A 60 -19.70 -16.79 -7.35
CA SER A 60 -19.61 -16.06 -8.64
C SER A 60 -18.75 -14.80 -8.59
N TRP A 61 -18.45 -14.27 -7.39
CA TRP A 61 -17.57 -13.11 -7.22
C TRP A 61 -16.08 -13.45 -7.34
N MET A 62 -15.71 -14.74 -7.35
CA MET A 62 -14.31 -15.14 -7.37
C MET A 62 -13.57 -14.78 -8.65
N ALA A 63 -14.29 -14.68 -9.78
CA ALA A 63 -13.72 -14.16 -11.01
C ALA A 63 -13.30 -12.68 -10.88
N LEU A 64 -14.08 -11.87 -10.15
CA LEU A 64 -13.75 -10.48 -9.90
C LEU A 64 -12.63 -10.34 -8.86
N HIS A 65 -12.62 -11.19 -7.84
CA HIS A 65 -11.52 -11.28 -6.88
C HIS A 65 -10.18 -11.55 -7.58
N ALA A 66 -10.15 -12.52 -8.52
CA ALA A 66 -8.96 -12.84 -9.31
C ALA A 66 -8.46 -11.62 -10.11
N LYS A 67 -9.38 -10.94 -10.80
CA LYS A 67 -9.06 -9.73 -11.58
C LYS A 67 -8.53 -8.60 -10.69
N ALA A 68 -9.10 -8.43 -9.49
CA ALA A 68 -8.60 -7.48 -8.51
C ALA A 68 -7.19 -7.85 -8.04
N GLY A 69 -6.93 -9.13 -7.77
CA GLY A 69 -5.59 -9.65 -7.44
C GLY A 69 -4.55 -9.35 -8.53
N ILE A 70 -4.86 -9.65 -9.79
CA ILE A 70 -3.98 -9.36 -10.95
C ILE A 70 -3.73 -7.84 -11.09
N THR A 71 -4.75 -7.03 -10.83
CA THR A 71 -4.63 -5.56 -10.83
C THR A 71 -3.70 -5.08 -9.72
N ILE A 72 -3.82 -5.66 -8.51
CA ILE A 72 -2.93 -5.36 -7.38
C ILE A 72 -1.48 -5.71 -7.74
N VAL A 73 -1.21 -6.86 -8.36
CA VAL A 73 0.15 -7.23 -8.80
C VAL A 73 0.76 -6.17 -9.72
N GLY A 74 0.02 -5.71 -10.73
CA GLY A 74 0.48 -4.66 -11.64
C GLY A 74 0.72 -3.32 -10.95
N LEU A 75 -0.18 -2.93 -10.05
CA LEU A 75 -0.02 -1.71 -9.26
C LEU A 75 1.20 -1.78 -8.33
N LEU A 76 1.44 -2.92 -7.67
CA LEU A 76 2.60 -3.12 -6.81
C LEU A 76 3.91 -3.08 -7.63
N ALA A 77 3.95 -3.72 -8.80
CA ALA A 77 5.10 -3.64 -9.70
C ALA A 77 5.37 -2.20 -10.17
N PHE A 78 4.32 -1.47 -10.58
CA PHE A 78 4.41 -0.04 -10.87
C PHE A 78 5.00 0.72 -9.70
N ARG A 79 4.51 0.49 -8.48
CA ARG A 79 4.95 1.20 -7.27
C ARG A 79 6.39 0.90 -6.89
N ILE A 80 6.85 -0.34 -7.09
CA ILE A 80 8.24 -0.72 -6.84
C ILE A 80 9.15 0.08 -7.79
N VAL A 81 8.87 0.07 -9.10
CA VAL A 81 9.67 0.84 -10.07
C VAL A 81 9.58 2.35 -9.78
N TRP A 82 8.38 2.88 -9.56
CA TRP A 82 8.18 4.30 -9.23
C TRP A 82 8.92 4.69 -7.94
N GLY A 83 9.00 3.79 -6.97
CA GLY A 83 9.74 3.98 -5.73
C GLY A 83 11.26 3.91 -5.85
N LEU A 84 11.78 3.43 -6.98
CA LEU A 84 13.23 3.42 -7.23
C LEU A 84 13.66 4.64 -8.04
N ILE A 85 12.93 4.95 -9.12
CA ILE A 85 13.37 5.94 -10.12
C ILE A 85 12.47 7.18 -10.23
N GLY A 86 11.35 7.23 -9.50
CA GLY A 86 10.38 8.32 -9.53
C GLY A 86 10.88 9.64 -8.90
N PRO A 87 9.98 10.58 -8.57
CA PRO A 87 10.34 11.85 -7.93
C PRO A 87 10.80 11.64 -6.48
N SER A 88 11.55 12.61 -5.92
CA SER A 88 12.16 12.46 -4.58
C SER A 88 11.19 12.01 -3.48
N PRO A 89 9.98 12.58 -3.35
CA PRO A 89 9.03 12.16 -2.31
C PRO A 89 8.52 10.72 -2.48
N ALA A 90 8.53 10.19 -3.71
CA ALA A 90 8.06 8.84 -4.00
C ALA A 90 9.13 7.76 -3.77
N ARG A 91 10.42 8.14 -3.79
CA ARG A 91 11.54 7.21 -3.72
C ARG A 91 11.71 6.59 -2.34
N PHE A 92 11.86 5.26 -2.28
CA PHE A 92 12.05 4.53 -1.02
C PHE A 92 13.29 5.01 -0.26
N SER A 93 14.40 5.29 -0.95
CA SER A 93 15.62 5.79 -0.33
C SER A 93 15.46 7.15 0.35
N HIS A 94 14.47 7.95 -0.06
CA HIS A 94 14.22 9.27 0.53
C HIS A 94 13.57 9.17 1.91
N PHE A 95 12.68 8.21 2.11
CA PHE A 95 11.89 8.08 3.34
C PHE A 95 12.12 6.78 4.11
N ALA A 96 13.06 5.92 3.69
CA ALA A 96 13.36 4.66 4.36
C ALA A 96 13.60 4.88 5.87
N PRO A 97 12.89 4.11 6.72
CA PRO A 97 13.04 4.23 8.17
C PRO A 97 14.38 3.59 8.56
N THR A 98 15.23 4.37 9.22
CA THR A 98 16.41 3.83 9.92
C THR A 98 16.13 3.81 11.42
N PRO A 99 16.76 2.90 12.20
CA PRO A 99 16.53 2.85 13.65
C PRO A 99 16.69 4.20 14.34
N GLY A 100 17.73 4.97 13.97
CA GLY A 100 17.94 6.32 14.49
C GLY A 100 16.82 7.31 14.13
N LYS A 101 16.27 7.27 12.90
CA LYS A 101 15.14 8.10 12.51
C LYS A 101 13.87 7.74 13.28
N VAL A 102 13.62 6.44 13.48
CA VAL A 102 12.47 5.96 14.26
C VAL A 102 12.60 6.44 15.71
N TRP A 103 13.77 6.28 16.32
CA TRP A 103 14.02 6.75 17.67
C TRP A 103 13.85 8.27 17.80
N ALA A 104 14.46 9.05 16.92
CA ALA A 104 14.30 10.51 16.89
C ALA A 104 12.83 10.93 16.73
N TYR A 105 12.04 10.20 15.93
CA TYR A 105 10.61 10.45 15.80
C TYR A 105 9.84 10.15 17.09
N LEU A 106 10.14 9.05 17.78
CA LEU A 106 9.52 8.72 19.07
C LEU A 106 9.86 9.76 20.16
N GLN A 107 11.04 10.37 20.07
CA GLN A 107 11.47 11.48 20.94
C GLN A 107 10.91 12.85 20.51
N GLY A 108 10.11 12.93 19.44
CA GLY A 108 9.54 14.19 18.95
C GLY A 108 10.53 15.10 18.20
N GLN A 109 11.72 14.60 17.86
CA GLN A 109 12.80 15.36 17.23
C GLN A 109 12.84 15.25 15.70
N TRP A 110 11.88 14.55 15.10
CA TRP A 110 11.87 14.34 13.65
C TRP A 110 11.39 15.60 12.90
N GLN A 111 12.23 16.09 12.00
CA GLN A 111 11.95 17.21 11.11
C GLN A 111 12.14 16.73 9.67
N GLY A 112 11.05 16.42 8.97
CA GLY A 112 11.12 15.92 7.59
C GLY A 112 9.82 16.13 6.82
N ILE A 113 9.91 15.99 5.49
CA ILE A 113 8.77 16.12 4.57
C ILE A 113 8.37 14.73 4.07
N GLY A 114 7.07 14.53 3.89
CA GLY A 114 6.51 13.28 3.36
C GLY A 114 6.23 12.28 4.47
N HIS A 115 6.73 11.05 4.31
CA HIS A 115 6.51 10.00 5.31
C HIS A 115 7.41 10.23 6.52
N ASN A 116 6.78 10.39 7.69
CA ASN A 116 7.48 10.21 8.95
C ASN A 116 7.94 8.75 9.11
N PRO A 117 8.88 8.44 10.03
CA PRO A 117 9.45 7.10 10.14
C PRO A 117 8.43 5.99 10.44
N LEU A 118 7.39 6.26 11.25
CA LEU A 118 6.30 5.29 11.47
C LEU A 118 5.42 5.12 10.22
N GLY A 119 5.14 6.20 9.51
CA GLY A 119 4.44 6.18 8.22
C GLY A 119 5.23 5.41 7.18
N ALA A 120 6.57 5.54 7.17
CA ALA A 120 7.44 4.78 6.29
C ALA A 120 7.38 3.28 6.59
N LEU A 121 7.45 2.88 7.87
CA LEU A 121 7.25 1.49 8.28
C LEU A 121 5.90 0.93 7.79
N SER A 122 4.83 1.71 7.91
CA SER A 122 3.50 1.33 7.39
C SER A 122 3.52 1.08 5.88
N VAL A 123 4.20 1.91 5.09
CA VAL A 123 4.35 1.71 3.63
C VAL A 123 5.05 0.39 3.31
N PHE A 124 6.19 0.11 3.94
CA PHE A 124 6.93 -1.13 3.68
C PHE A 124 6.14 -2.37 4.13
N ALA A 125 5.50 -2.31 5.30
CA ALA A 125 4.69 -3.41 5.82
C ALA A 125 3.48 -3.71 4.91
N LEU A 126 2.74 -2.68 4.48
CA LEU A 126 1.60 -2.86 3.58
C LEU A 126 2.02 -3.32 2.18
N LEU A 127 3.11 -2.79 1.61
CA LEU A 127 3.59 -3.25 0.30
C LEU A 127 4.07 -4.71 0.36
N GLY A 128 4.80 -5.08 1.41
CA GLY A 128 5.27 -6.46 1.61
C GLY A 128 4.10 -7.43 1.79
N LEU A 129 3.15 -7.11 2.67
CA LEU A 129 2.02 -7.98 2.94
C LEU A 129 1.03 -8.05 1.77
N LEU A 130 0.78 -6.94 1.06
CA LEU A 130 -0.03 -6.98 -0.17
C LEU A 130 0.68 -7.77 -1.28
N GLY A 131 2.01 -7.67 -1.37
CA GLY A 131 2.81 -8.48 -2.28
C GLY A 131 2.69 -9.97 -1.98
N PHE A 132 2.78 -10.34 -0.71
CA PHE A 132 2.55 -11.71 -0.25
C PHE A 132 1.11 -12.17 -0.52
N GLN A 133 0.11 -11.36 -0.18
CA GLN A 133 -1.31 -11.69 -0.38
C GLN A 133 -1.63 -11.91 -1.86
N ALA A 134 -1.22 -10.98 -2.72
CA ALA A 134 -1.45 -11.09 -4.15
C ALA A 134 -0.65 -12.25 -4.76
N GLY A 135 0.63 -12.40 -4.36
CA GLY A 135 1.52 -13.46 -4.82
C GLY A 135 1.00 -14.86 -4.48
N SER A 136 0.69 -15.14 -3.20
CA SER A 136 0.09 -16.40 -2.77
C SER A 136 -1.24 -16.69 -3.47
N GLY A 137 -2.05 -15.65 -3.73
CA GLY A 137 -3.31 -15.76 -4.46
C GLY A 137 -3.15 -16.24 -5.90
N LEU A 138 -2.05 -15.90 -6.58
CA LEU A 138 -1.80 -16.34 -7.96
C LEU A 138 -1.65 -17.87 -8.09
N PHE A 139 -1.14 -18.49 -7.03
CA PHE A 139 -0.88 -19.93 -6.98
C PHE A 139 -1.91 -20.69 -6.15
N SER A 140 -2.94 -20.02 -5.63
CA SER A 140 -3.94 -20.65 -4.77
C SER A 140 -4.87 -21.58 -5.57
N ASN A 141 -5.28 -22.69 -4.98
CA ASN A 141 -6.25 -23.62 -5.54
C ASN A 141 -7.11 -24.15 -4.38
N ASP A 142 -8.43 -24.14 -4.55
CA ASP A 142 -9.38 -24.66 -3.55
C ASP A 142 -10.05 -25.98 -3.98
N ASP A 143 -9.56 -26.58 -5.07
CA ASP A 143 -10.00 -27.85 -5.67
C ASP A 143 -11.47 -27.92 -6.12
N ILE A 144 -12.24 -26.84 -5.94
CA ILE A 144 -13.69 -26.86 -6.10
C ILE A 144 -14.16 -25.75 -7.04
N ALA A 145 -13.86 -24.49 -6.74
CA ALA A 145 -14.48 -23.33 -7.36
C ALA A 145 -13.48 -22.29 -7.86
N PHE A 146 -12.24 -22.32 -7.37
CA PHE A 146 -11.22 -21.33 -7.68
C PHE A 146 -9.85 -21.97 -7.86
N THR A 147 -9.27 -21.72 -9.03
CA THR A 147 -7.87 -22.01 -9.32
C THR A 147 -7.20 -20.73 -9.78
N GLY A 148 -6.12 -20.38 -9.10
CA GLY A 148 -5.29 -19.21 -9.39
C GLY A 148 -4.62 -19.34 -10.75
N PRO A 149 -4.32 -18.21 -11.43
CA PRO A 149 -3.81 -18.25 -12.80
C PRO A 149 -2.47 -18.98 -12.98
N LEU A 150 -1.68 -19.08 -11.92
CA LEU A 150 -0.36 -19.69 -11.91
C LEU A 150 -0.30 -20.97 -11.06
N ALA A 151 -1.44 -21.47 -10.56
CA ALA A 151 -1.47 -22.65 -9.69
C ALA A 151 -0.81 -23.88 -10.33
N SER A 152 -0.98 -24.08 -11.65
CA SER A 152 -0.38 -25.20 -12.38
C SER A 152 1.14 -25.12 -12.56
N LEU A 153 1.79 -24.05 -12.12
CA LEU A 153 3.25 -23.89 -12.19
C LEU A 153 3.96 -24.41 -10.93
N VAL A 154 3.21 -24.82 -9.91
CA VAL A 154 3.72 -25.34 -8.64
C VAL A 154 3.11 -26.71 -8.35
N ALA A 155 3.72 -27.45 -7.41
CA ALA A 155 3.13 -28.70 -6.92
C ALA A 155 1.83 -28.44 -6.15
N ASP A 156 0.92 -29.40 -6.18
CA ASP A 156 -0.41 -29.27 -5.57
C ASP A 156 -0.33 -29.02 -4.05
N GLU A 157 0.66 -29.61 -3.34
CA GLU A 157 0.84 -29.37 -1.91
C GLU A 157 1.21 -27.91 -1.64
N LEU A 158 2.12 -27.35 -2.43
CA LEU A 158 2.53 -25.95 -2.30
C LEU A 158 1.37 -25.00 -2.66
N SER A 159 0.56 -25.34 -3.66
CA SER A 159 -0.64 -24.58 -4.01
C SER A 159 -1.64 -24.53 -2.85
N HIS A 160 -1.87 -25.67 -2.18
CA HIS A 160 -2.71 -25.77 -0.99
C HIS A 160 -2.16 -24.94 0.19
N ASP A 161 -0.86 -25.03 0.45
CA ASP A 161 -0.20 -24.25 1.50
C ASP A 161 -0.32 -22.75 1.23
N LEU A 162 -0.05 -22.30 0.00
CA LEU A 162 -0.21 -20.90 -0.38
C LEU A 162 -1.65 -20.42 -0.24
N THR A 163 -2.64 -21.28 -0.52
CA THR A 163 -4.06 -20.99 -0.28
C THR A 163 -4.34 -20.80 1.21
N ASN A 164 -3.81 -21.66 2.07
CA ASN A 164 -3.93 -21.53 3.52
C ASN A 164 -3.29 -20.23 4.02
N TRP A 165 -2.09 -19.91 3.56
CA TRP A 165 -1.40 -18.67 3.91
C TRP A 165 -2.15 -17.43 3.41
N HIS A 166 -2.69 -17.47 2.19
CA HIS A 166 -3.51 -16.40 1.65
C HIS A 166 -4.72 -16.10 2.53
N ARG A 167 -5.42 -17.15 2.99
CA ARG A 167 -6.57 -17.02 3.90
C ARG A 167 -6.18 -16.46 5.27
N GLN A 168 -5.02 -16.82 5.79
CA GLN A 168 -4.56 -16.34 7.11
C GLN A 168 -4.00 -14.92 7.06
N ALA A 169 -3.23 -14.59 6.03
CA ALA A 169 -2.55 -13.31 5.89
C ALA A 169 -3.52 -12.12 5.77
N VAL A 170 -4.76 -12.35 5.30
CA VAL A 170 -5.79 -11.30 5.24
C VAL A 170 -6.12 -10.73 6.63
N ASN A 171 -6.01 -11.53 7.70
CA ASN A 171 -6.27 -11.06 9.07
C ASN A 171 -5.21 -10.04 9.51
N ILE A 172 -3.94 -10.34 9.21
CA ILE A 172 -2.83 -9.40 9.45
C ILE A 172 -3.03 -8.14 8.59
N LEU A 173 -3.50 -8.31 7.36
CA LEU A 173 -3.77 -7.20 6.46
C LEU A 173 -4.87 -6.27 7.01
N PHE A 174 -5.94 -6.81 7.58
CA PHE A 174 -6.97 -6.00 8.25
C PHE A 174 -6.40 -5.21 9.42
N VAL A 175 -5.55 -5.82 10.25
CA VAL A 175 -4.89 -5.12 11.36
C VAL A 175 -4.03 -3.97 10.85
N LEU A 176 -3.21 -4.20 9.82
CA LEU A 176 -2.35 -3.15 9.26
C LEU A 176 -3.15 -2.03 8.58
N ILE A 177 -4.21 -2.35 7.84
CA ILE A 177 -5.11 -1.35 7.25
C ILE A 177 -5.79 -0.54 8.36
N GLY A 178 -6.28 -1.20 9.41
CA GLY A 178 -6.90 -0.54 10.56
C GLY A 178 -5.93 0.41 11.25
N LEU A 179 -4.71 -0.03 11.53
CA LEU A 179 -3.65 0.79 12.12
C LEU A 179 -3.29 1.98 11.23
N HIS A 180 -3.19 1.76 9.92
CA HIS A 180 -2.90 2.81 8.94
C HIS A 180 -3.99 3.90 8.95
N VAL A 181 -5.26 3.51 8.89
CA VAL A 181 -6.40 4.45 8.94
C VAL A 181 -6.46 5.16 10.29
N ALA A 182 -6.24 4.45 11.39
CA ALA A 182 -6.19 5.03 12.73
C ALA A 182 -5.09 6.10 12.84
N ALA A 183 -3.90 5.85 12.27
CA ALA A 183 -2.83 6.84 12.21
C ALA A 183 -3.24 8.09 11.40
N ILE A 184 -3.90 7.92 10.25
CA ILE A 184 -4.42 9.06 9.47
C ILE A 184 -5.41 9.89 10.29
N VAL A 185 -6.32 9.25 11.00
CA VAL A 185 -7.31 9.91 11.86
C VAL A 185 -6.62 10.64 13.02
N PHE A 186 -5.64 10.00 13.66
CA PHE A 186 -4.84 10.61 14.72
C PHE A 186 -4.12 11.87 14.23
N TYR A 187 -3.47 11.82 13.08
CA TYR A 187 -2.80 12.98 12.50
C TYR A 187 -3.78 14.11 12.17
N ALA A 188 -4.93 13.78 11.61
CA ALA A 188 -5.95 14.76 11.27
C ALA A 188 -6.58 15.42 12.51
N ARG A 189 -6.85 14.65 13.58
CA ARG A 189 -7.60 15.10 14.75
C ARG A 189 -6.73 15.66 15.87
N VAL A 190 -5.60 15.00 16.15
CA VAL A 190 -4.70 15.32 17.27
C VAL A 190 -3.55 16.21 16.81
N LYS A 191 -2.83 15.80 15.76
CA LYS A 191 -1.71 16.60 15.21
C LYS A 191 -2.17 17.77 14.33
N LYS A 192 -3.47 17.84 14.01
CA LYS A 192 -4.08 18.83 13.11
C LYS A 192 -3.39 18.92 11.74
N ASP A 193 -2.72 17.83 11.32
CA ASP A 193 -2.05 17.73 10.02
C ASP A 193 -2.91 16.88 9.08
N LYS A 194 -3.43 17.51 8.02
CA LYS A 194 -4.33 16.88 7.06
C LYS A 194 -3.53 16.04 6.06
N LEU A 195 -3.28 14.77 6.37
CA LEU A 195 -2.52 13.87 5.49
C LEU A 195 -3.24 13.48 4.20
N VAL A 196 -4.58 13.44 4.23
CA VAL A 196 -5.41 13.07 3.06
C VAL A 196 -5.44 14.16 2.00
N GLN A 197 -5.42 15.43 2.41
CA GLN A 197 -5.53 16.56 1.49
C GLN A 197 -4.40 16.61 0.45
N PRO A 198 -3.12 16.39 0.81
CA PRO A 198 -2.05 16.21 -0.15
C PRO A 198 -2.26 14.99 -1.06
N MET A 199 -2.87 13.89 -0.58
CA MET A 199 -3.13 12.72 -1.43
C MET A 199 -4.23 12.93 -2.47
N VAL A 200 -5.14 13.89 -2.23
CA VAL A 200 -6.15 14.27 -3.23
C VAL A 200 -5.60 15.37 -4.14
N THR A 201 -5.07 16.45 -3.56
CA THR A 201 -4.68 17.66 -4.32
C THR A 201 -3.26 17.60 -4.88
N GLY A 202 -2.37 16.81 -4.26
CA GLY A 202 -0.94 16.75 -4.58
C GLY A 202 -0.11 17.81 -3.85
N TRP A 203 -0.73 18.78 -3.18
CA TRP A 203 -0.06 19.96 -2.63
C TRP A 203 -0.01 19.95 -1.10
N LYS A 204 1.10 20.41 -0.54
CA LYS A 204 1.27 20.66 0.90
C LYS A 204 2.08 21.95 1.11
N ASP A 205 1.71 22.71 2.12
CA ASP A 205 2.50 23.86 2.57
C ASP A 205 3.61 23.36 3.51
N ILE A 206 4.86 23.75 3.21
CA ILE A 206 6.05 23.35 3.97
C ILE A 206 6.84 24.59 4.38
N PRO A 207 7.64 24.53 5.45
CA PRO A 207 8.58 25.60 5.79
C PRO A 207 9.51 25.96 4.63
N ALA A 208 9.69 27.26 4.36
CA ALA A 208 10.42 27.77 3.19
C ALA A 208 11.90 27.36 3.10
N HIS A 209 12.51 26.89 4.19
CA HIS A 209 13.91 26.47 4.24
C HIS A 209 14.17 25.09 3.61
N LEU A 210 13.12 24.37 3.20
CA LEU A 210 13.24 23.00 2.68
C LEU A 210 13.22 23.00 1.14
N PRO A 211 14.10 22.23 0.48
CA PRO A 211 14.22 22.24 -0.97
C PRO A 211 12.96 21.67 -1.65
N PRO A 212 12.52 22.24 -2.79
CA PRO A 212 11.36 21.74 -3.51
C PRO A 212 11.61 20.34 -4.09
N PRO A 213 10.60 19.47 -4.13
CA PRO A 213 10.76 18.11 -4.64
C PRO A 213 11.05 18.08 -6.15
N ARG A 214 12.01 17.23 -6.54
CA ARG A 214 12.37 17.02 -7.96
C ARG A 214 11.24 16.32 -8.70
N ARG A 215 10.85 16.85 -9.87
CA ARG A 215 9.87 16.22 -10.78
C ARG A 215 10.40 14.90 -11.38
N ALA A 216 9.48 14.00 -11.68
CA ALA A 216 9.78 12.73 -12.33
C ALA A 216 10.14 12.93 -13.81
N ARG A 217 11.08 12.13 -14.33
CA ARG A 217 11.38 12.06 -15.77
C ARG A 217 10.28 11.25 -16.46
N ARG A 218 9.84 11.66 -17.65
CA ARG A 218 8.81 10.92 -18.44
C ARG A 218 9.20 9.45 -18.69
N ILE A 219 10.50 9.19 -18.91
CA ILE A 219 11.05 7.83 -19.07
C ILE A 219 10.78 6.95 -17.84
N ALA A 220 10.87 7.50 -16.63
CA ALA A 220 10.58 6.75 -15.42
C ALA A 220 9.10 6.32 -15.35
N LEU A 221 8.20 7.15 -15.88
CA LEU A 221 6.76 6.85 -15.91
C LEU A 221 6.48 5.74 -16.90
N LEU A 222 7.05 5.84 -18.10
CA LEU A 222 6.94 4.78 -19.11
C LEU A 222 7.49 3.45 -18.59
N ALA A 223 8.67 3.45 -17.96
CA ALA A 223 9.23 2.25 -17.36
C ALA A 223 8.30 1.64 -16.31
N ALA A 224 7.78 2.45 -15.37
CA ALA A 224 6.87 1.95 -14.34
C ALA A 224 5.55 1.40 -14.91
N LEU A 225 5.00 2.04 -15.95
CA LEU A 225 3.80 1.55 -16.64
C LEU A 225 4.05 0.24 -17.39
N VAL A 226 5.16 0.15 -18.13
CA VAL A 226 5.55 -1.08 -18.84
C VAL A 226 5.73 -2.24 -17.87
N PHE A 227 6.44 -2.02 -16.76
CA PHE A 227 6.60 -3.05 -15.73
C PHE A 227 5.28 -3.41 -15.05
N GLY A 228 4.41 -2.45 -14.76
CA GLY A 228 3.09 -2.71 -14.20
C GLY A 228 2.22 -3.57 -15.12
N VAL A 229 2.13 -3.21 -16.41
CA VAL A 229 1.39 -3.95 -17.42
C VAL A 229 1.99 -5.34 -17.64
N GLY A 230 3.33 -5.43 -17.75
CA GLY A 230 4.04 -6.70 -17.89
C GLY A 230 3.81 -7.63 -16.70
N ALA A 231 3.81 -7.10 -15.48
CA ALA A 231 3.52 -7.87 -14.27
C ALA A 231 2.07 -8.36 -14.22
N SER A 232 1.09 -7.52 -14.60
CA SER A 232 -0.31 -7.96 -14.72
C SER A 232 -0.49 -9.03 -15.79
N TYR A 233 0.18 -8.90 -16.95
CA TYR A 233 0.16 -9.93 -17.99
C TYR A 233 0.78 -11.24 -17.49
N GLY A 234 1.94 -11.17 -16.83
CA GLY A 234 2.57 -12.33 -16.20
C GLY A 234 1.66 -13.01 -15.18
N ALA A 235 1.05 -12.22 -14.28
CA ALA A 235 0.12 -12.70 -13.26
C ALA A 235 -1.19 -13.27 -13.82
N SER A 236 -1.61 -12.86 -15.02
CA SER A 236 -2.85 -13.34 -15.63
C SER A 236 -2.80 -14.80 -16.08
N GLY A 237 -1.61 -15.41 -16.17
CA GLY A 237 -1.44 -16.78 -16.64
C GLY A 237 -1.81 -17.01 -18.10
N LEU A 238 -2.13 -15.96 -18.88
CA LEU A 238 -2.52 -16.08 -20.30
C LEU A 238 -1.46 -16.75 -21.19
N TRP A 239 -0.21 -16.75 -20.73
CA TRP A 239 0.94 -17.39 -21.39
C TRP A 239 1.16 -18.84 -20.95
N VAL A 240 0.48 -19.29 -19.88
CA VAL A 240 0.57 -20.67 -19.38
C VAL A 240 -0.33 -21.54 -20.25
N LYS A 241 0.25 -22.51 -20.95
CA LYS A 241 -0.52 -23.50 -21.70
C LYS A 241 -1.31 -24.35 -20.70
N LYS A 242 -2.64 -24.28 -20.76
CA LYS A 242 -3.49 -25.14 -19.93
C LYS A 242 -3.25 -26.60 -20.36
N ALA A 243 -2.88 -27.46 -19.42
CA ALA A 243 -2.78 -28.89 -19.70
C ALA A 243 -4.14 -29.39 -20.23
N ALA A 244 -4.11 -30.30 -21.22
CA ALA A 244 -5.34 -30.92 -21.70
C ALA A 244 -6.06 -31.59 -20.51
N PRO A 245 -7.40 -31.50 -20.41
CA PRO A 245 -8.12 -32.23 -19.38
C PRO A 245 -7.71 -33.70 -19.47
N GLN A 246 -7.24 -34.29 -18.35
CA GLN A 246 -7.02 -35.73 -18.34
C GLN A 246 -8.35 -36.40 -18.67
N PRO A 247 -8.37 -37.37 -19.61
CA PRO A 247 -9.59 -38.12 -19.87
C PRO A 247 -10.06 -38.71 -18.54
N ALA A 248 -11.35 -38.58 -18.25
CA ALA A 248 -11.94 -39.12 -17.04
C ALA A 248 -11.46 -40.58 -16.85
N PRO A 249 -11.11 -41.00 -15.63
CA PRO A 249 -10.73 -42.39 -15.40
C PRO A 249 -11.83 -43.27 -15.96
N VAL A 250 -11.49 -44.07 -16.97
CA VAL A 250 -12.38 -45.09 -17.49
C VAL A 250 -12.57 -46.05 -16.33
N ASN A 251 -13.73 -45.94 -15.67
CA ASN A 251 -14.20 -46.96 -14.75
C ASN A 251 -14.37 -48.22 -15.60
N THR A 252 -13.31 -49.02 -15.72
CA THR A 252 -13.45 -50.42 -16.10
C THR A 252 -14.28 -51.03 -14.98
N ALA A 253 -15.58 -51.09 -15.20
CA ALA A 253 -16.50 -51.86 -14.40
C ALA A 253 -16.02 -53.31 -14.47
N THR A 254 -15.13 -53.69 -13.55
CA THR A 254 -14.85 -55.08 -13.26
C THR A 254 -16.16 -55.66 -12.80
N SER A 255 -16.73 -56.54 -13.63
CA SER A 255 -17.96 -57.27 -13.42
C SER A 255 -18.10 -57.69 -11.96
N SER A 256 -19.14 -57.21 -11.30
CA SER A 256 -19.54 -57.65 -9.96
C SER A 256 -19.78 -59.15 -9.97
N ASN A 257 -18.96 -59.90 -9.24
CA ASN A 257 -19.19 -61.29 -8.87
C ASN A 257 -20.46 -61.38 -8.02
N PRO A 258 -21.52 -62.13 -8.41
CA PRO A 258 -22.78 -62.18 -7.67
C PRO A 258 -22.68 -63.20 -6.54
N ALA A 259 -21.87 -62.93 -5.51
CA ALA A 259 -21.78 -63.80 -4.35
C ALA A 259 -21.22 -63.08 -3.11
N LYS A 260 -22.03 -62.19 -2.52
CA LYS A 260 -22.15 -62.06 -1.05
C LYS A 260 -23.25 -61.07 -0.69
N ALA A 261 -24.44 -61.61 -0.49
CA ALA A 261 -25.47 -60.96 0.31
C ALA A 261 -25.12 -61.09 1.81
N THR A 262 -25.75 -60.21 2.60
CA THR A 262 -25.98 -60.24 4.05
C THR A 262 -24.84 -59.78 4.99
N ALA A 263 -24.92 -58.54 5.47
CA ALA A 263 -24.97 -58.20 6.91
C ALA A 263 -25.29 -56.68 7.10
N PRO A 264 -26.02 -56.29 8.18
CA PRO A 264 -26.78 -55.04 8.24
C PRO A 264 -26.00 -53.82 8.71
N ALA A 265 -26.58 -52.66 8.39
CA ALA A 265 -26.15 -51.33 8.79
C ALA A 265 -26.26 -51.12 10.31
N TRP A 266 -25.11 -50.84 10.90
CA TRP A 266 -24.91 -49.87 11.97
C TRP A 266 -23.60 -49.15 11.69
#